data_AF-A0A935HTR5-F1
#
_entry.id   AF-A0A935HTR5-F1
#
_cell.length_a   1.000
_cell.length_b   1.000
_cell.length_c   1.000
_cell.angle_alpha   90.00
_cell.angle_beta   90.00
_cell.angle_gamma   90.00
#
_symmetry.space_group_name_H-M   'P 1'
#
loop_
_entity.id
_entity.type
_entity.pdbx_description
1 polymer ?
#
loop_
_entity_poly.entity_id
_entity_poly.type
_entity_poly.pdbx_seq_one_letter_code
_entity_poly.pdbx_strand_id
1 'polypeptide(L)'
;MEPVSWGATYTADEDMGIVGFYNGAYDQSKPLVLLIGPPPAIGGQMITPGVCWSTYLGGDGRDEIEDSDVDEAGNYYVAGRTESQVLNFPIQAGVVYFQASPMAFISKFTANYEILWSTYYGGSFGYQSARALRVRPGVEPNILVGGFTNADDLWTVDPEDDSYFNESSSRGGFVAELNSIGAAIWSTYIGDGNFNVLDIDLHTNGKFAIVGQAEGQTLPIEQETADPSAQHWNYVGSLDQNTPGDGYIVLFNAERRTIWSTYLGGNYGESAENVRVR
;
A
#
# COMPACT_ATOMS: atom_id res chain seq x y z
N MET A 1 -25.21 -17.12 0.54
CA MET A 1 -24.59 -18.38 0.98
C MET A 1 -25.51 -19.03 1.99
N GLU A 2 -25.90 -20.29 1.77
CA GLU A 2 -26.66 -21.08 2.74
C GLU A 2 -25.66 -21.79 3.67
N PRO A 3 -25.66 -21.53 4.99
CA PRO A 3 -24.80 -22.23 5.92
C PRO A 3 -25.19 -23.70 6.03
N VAL A 4 -24.19 -24.59 5.93
CA VAL A 4 -24.37 -26.04 6.10
C VAL A 4 -24.30 -26.39 7.58
N SER A 5 -25.10 -27.38 8.03
CA SER A 5 -25.08 -27.81 9.44
C SER A 5 -23.68 -28.30 9.86
N TRP A 6 -23.17 -27.75 10.98
CA TRP A 6 -21.86 -28.08 11.56
C TRP A 6 -22.03 -28.46 13.05
N GLY A 7 -21.45 -29.59 13.48
CA GLY A 7 -21.21 -29.97 14.89
C GLY A 7 -19.75 -29.84 15.37
N ALA A 8 -19.21 -28.61 15.48
CA ALA A 8 -17.91 -28.37 16.13
C ALA A 8 -18.05 -28.42 17.65
N THR A 9 -16.92 -28.67 18.32
CA THR A 9 -16.76 -28.39 19.75
C THR A 9 -15.50 -27.56 19.96
N TYR A 10 -15.47 -26.78 21.05
CA TYR A 10 -14.27 -26.05 21.46
C TYR A 10 -13.98 -26.33 22.95
N THR A 11 -12.72 -26.19 23.32
CA THR A 11 -12.24 -26.23 24.70
C THR A 11 -11.43 -24.96 24.96
N ALA A 12 -11.86 -24.16 25.92
CA ALA A 12 -11.14 -22.97 26.35
C ALA A 12 -10.23 -23.30 27.54
N ASP A 13 -8.99 -22.81 27.49
CA ASP A 13 -8.09 -22.71 28.62
C ASP A 13 -7.99 -21.23 29.00
N GLU A 14 -8.79 -20.83 29.98
CA GLU A 14 -8.98 -19.43 30.36
C GLU A 14 -7.75 -18.85 31.06
N ASP A 15 -6.90 -19.69 31.66
CA ASP A 15 -5.67 -19.27 32.33
C ASP A 15 -4.55 -18.98 31.34
N MET A 16 -4.54 -19.66 30.18
CA MET A 16 -3.56 -19.45 29.11
C MET A 16 -4.06 -18.56 27.97
N GLY A 17 -5.35 -18.19 27.94
CA GLY A 17 -5.94 -17.43 26.84
C GLY A 17 -5.97 -18.21 25.52
N ILE A 18 -6.01 -19.54 25.59
CA ILE A 18 -5.97 -20.43 24.43
C ILE A 18 -7.34 -21.07 24.25
N VAL A 19 -7.88 -21.04 23.03
CA VAL A 19 -9.07 -21.81 22.66
C VAL A 19 -8.68 -22.86 21.63
N GLY A 20 -8.86 -24.13 21.98
CA GLY A 20 -8.71 -25.27 21.08
C GLY A 20 -10.02 -25.58 20.38
N PHE A 21 -9.96 -25.87 19.07
CA PHE A 21 -11.12 -26.26 18.27
C PHE A 21 -10.96 -27.69 17.78
N TYR A 22 -12.01 -28.50 17.88
CA TYR A 22 -12.08 -29.79 17.23
C TYR A 22 -12.93 -29.68 15.97
N ASN A 23 -12.27 -29.69 14.82
CA ASN A 23 -12.95 -29.71 13.53
C ASN A 23 -13.54 -31.12 13.32
N GLY A 24 -14.87 -31.22 13.38
CA GLY A 24 -15.61 -32.42 12.97
C GLY A 24 -15.49 -32.71 11.48
N ALA A 25 -16.35 -33.57 10.93
CA ALA A 25 -16.38 -33.83 9.49
C ALA A 25 -16.78 -32.56 8.71
N TYR A 26 -15.91 -32.11 7.80
CA TYR A 26 -16.17 -30.99 6.89
C TYR A 26 -15.69 -31.32 5.46
N ASP A 27 -16.22 -30.61 4.48
CA ASP A 27 -15.84 -30.73 3.08
C ASP A 27 -14.50 -30.01 2.82
N GLN A 28 -13.42 -30.79 2.72
CA GLN A 28 -12.06 -30.26 2.53
C GLN A 28 -11.82 -29.64 1.14
N SER A 29 -12.76 -29.79 0.20
CA SER A 29 -12.69 -29.10 -1.10
C SER A 29 -13.14 -27.63 -1.04
N LYS A 30 -13.61 -27.17 0.14
CA LYS A 30 -14.09 -25.81 0.36
C LYS A 30 -13.29 -25.11 1.48
N PRO A 31 -13.18 -23.77 1.46
CA PRO A 31 -12.56 -23.02 2.54
C PRO A 31 -13.29 -23.24 3.87
N LEU A 32 -12.54 -23.53 4.93
CA LEU A 32 -13.05 -23.53 6.29
C LEU A 32 -12.94 -22.10 6.84
N VAL A 33 -14.08 -21.45 7.07
CA VAL A 33 -14.14 -20.11 7.68
C VAL A 33 -14.53 -20.26 9.15
N LEU A 34 -13.62 -19.90 10.06
CA LEU A 34 -13.88 -19.83 11.49
C LEU A 34 -14.32 -18.41 11.85
N LEU A 35 -15.61 -18.25 12.13
CA LEU A 35 -16.11 -17.03 12.74
C LEU A 35 -16.09 -17.18 14.26
N ILE A 36 -15.19 -16.44 14.92
CA ILE A 36 -15.12 -16.41 16.38
C ILE A 36 -15.88 -15.17 16.85
N GLY A 37 -17.00 -15.40 17.51
CA GLY A 37 -17.96 -14.36 17.90
C GLY A 37 -19.36 -14.66 17.38
N PRO A 38 -20.38 -13.88 17.79
CA PRO A 38 -21.73 -14.08 17.29
C PRO A 38 -21.78 -13.93 15.76
N PRO A 39 -22.59 -14.75 15.05
CA PRO A 39 -22.74 -14.65 13.60
C PRO A 39 -23.10 -13.22 13.18
N PRO A 40 -22.42 -12.60 12.20
CA PRO A 40 -22.95 -11.43 11.57
C PRO A 40 -24.25 -11.88 10.90
N ALA A 41 -25.37 -11.34 11.36
CA ALA A 41 -26.64 -11.58 10.73
C ALA A 41 -26.50 -11.20 9.25
N ILE A 42 -26.77 -12.15 8.36
CA ILE A 42 -26.94 -11.87 6.94
C ILE A 42 -28.01 -10.78 6.86
N GLY A 43 -27.60 -9.57 6.47
CA GLY A 43 -28.47 -8.39 6.45
C GLY A 43 -28.03 -7.22 7.34
N GLY A 44 -26.89 -7.29 8.04
CA GLY A 44 -26.34 -6.15 8.76
C GLY A 44 -27.19 -5.79 9.98
N GLN A 45 -26.81 -6.29 11.15
CA GLN A 45 -27.23 -5.67 12.39
C GLN A 45 -26.02 -5.14 13.15
N MET A 46 -25.98 -3.81 13.18
CA MET A 46 -24.95 -2.91 13.71
C MET A 46 -24.86 -2.96 15.24
N ILE A 47 -24.39 -4.04 15.86
CA ILE A 47 -23.91 -3.96 17.26
C ILE A 47 -22.93 -5.10 17.60
N THR A 48 -21.74 -5.05 17.01
CA THR A 48 -20.55 -5.37 17.80
C THR A 48 -20.11 -4.04 18.42
N PRO A 49 -20.09 -3.87 19.76
CA PRO A 49 -19.60 -2.63 20.35
C PRO A 49 -18.19 -2.31 19.82
N GLY A 50 -18.07 -1.22 19.06
CA GLY A 50 -16.80 -0.78 18.47
C GLY A 50 -16.51 -1.20 17.02
N VAL A 51 -17.34 -2.03 16.36
CA VAL A 51 -17.20 -2.35 14.93
C VAL A 51 -18.47 -1.96 14.18
N CYS A 52 -18.36 -0.92 13.35
CA CYS A 52 -19.48 -0.40 12.57
C CYS A 52 -19.71 -1.19 11.26
N TRP A 53 -18.63 -1.64 10.62
CA TRP A 53 -18.68 -2.40 9.37
C TRP A 53 -17.39 -3.21 9.18
N SER A 54 -17.50 -4.31 8.44
CA SER A 54 -16.37 -5.08 7.93
C SER A 54 -16.79 -5.81 6.66
N THR A 55 -15.88 -5.93 5.70
CA THR A 55 -16.04 -6.81 4.54
C THR A 55 -14.78 -7.64 4.34
N TYR A 56 -14.88 -8.65 3.48
CA TYR A 56 -13.73 -9.42 3.03
C TYR A 56 -13.20 -8.85 1.71
N LEU A 57 -11.89 -8.59 1.66
CA LEU A 57 -11.19 -8.10 0.47
C LEU A 57 -9.96 -9.01 0.20
N GLY A 58 -10.18 -10.05 -0.60
CA GLY A 58 -9.14 -10.99 -1.04
C GLY A 58 -9.72 -12.08 -1.98
N GLY A 59 -8.89 -13.05 -2.36
CA GLY A 59 -9.19 -14.11 -3.32
C GLY A 59 -8.60 -15.47 -2.90
N ASP A 60 -8.05 -16.19 -3.87
CA ASP A 60 -7.53 -17.56 -3.75
C ASP A 60 -6.04 -17.64 -3.40
N GLY A 61 -5.37 -16.49 -3.28
CA GLY A 61 -3.97 -16.36 -2.90
C GLY A 61 -3.78 -15.68 -1.55
N ARG A 62 -2.55 -15.25 -1.30
CA ARG A 62 -2.19 -14.41 -0.15
C ARG A 62 -2.50 -12.95 -0.49
N ASP A 63 -3.35 -12.33 0.31
CA ASP A 63 -3.73 -10.92 0.12
C ASP A 63 -3.56 -10.16 1.41
N GLU A 64 -2.99 -8.97 1.31
CA GLU A 64 -2.64 -8.13 2.45
C GLU A 64 -2.94 -6.67 2.12
N ILE A 65 -3.73 -6.02 2.98
CA ILE A 65 -3.87 -4.56 3.00
C ILE A 65 -2.69 -4.02 3.80
N GLU A 66 -1.93 -3.12 3.19
CA GLU A 66 -0.73 -2.52 3.79
C GLU A 66 -1.03 -1.11 4.32
N ASP A 67 -1.92 -0.35 3.66
CA ASP A 67 -2.31 0.98 4.11
C ASP A 67 -3.76 1.34 3.72
N SER A 68 -4.32 2.34 4.40
CA SER A 68 -5.68 2.83 4.18
C SER A 68 -5.83 4.32 4.51
N ASP A 69 -6.73 5.00 3.81
CA ASP A 69 -7.05 6.42 4.06
C ASP A 69 -8.50 6.76 3.68
N VAL A 70 -8.97 7.96 4.04
CA VAL A 70 -10.36 8.42 3.86
C VAL A 70 -10.40 9.82 3.26
N ASP A 71 -11.26 10.04 2.27
CA ASP A 71 -11.46 11.37 1.68
C ASP A 71 -12.45 12.25 2.49
N GLU A 72 -12.57 13.52 2.14
CA GLU A 72 -13.48 14.46 2.81
C GLU A 72 -14.97 14.11 2.63
N ALA A 73 -15.31 13.29 1.64
CA ALA A 73 -16.65 12.77 1.41
C ALA A 73 -16.93 11.48 2.21
N GLY A 74 -15.93 10.95 2.94
CA GLY A 74 -16.02 9.73 3.72
C GLY A 74 -15.85 8.45 2.91
N ASN A 75 -15.38 8.53 1.66
CA ASN A 75 -15.02 7.34 0.89
C ASN A 75 -13.70 6.75 1.42
N TYR A 76 -13.62 5.43 1.45
CA TYR A 76 -12.47 4.71 1.98
C TYR A 76 -11.58 4.22 0.85
N TYR A 77 -10.29 4.22 1.09
CA TYR A 77 -9.27 3.78 0.15
C TYR A 77 -8.35 2.80 0.86
N VAL A 78 -7.96 1.73 0.17
CA VAL A 78 -7.00 0.75 0.68
C VAL A 78 -6.01 0.39 -0.42
N ALA A 79 -4.77 0.16 -0.03
CA ALA A 79 -3.70 -0.32 -0.89
C ALA A 79 -3.02 -1.53 -0.26
N GLY A 80 -2.42 -2.36 -1.10
CA GLY A 80 -1.69 -3.52 -0.61
C GLY A 80 -1.19 -4.43 -1.72
N ARG A 81 -1.07 -5.72 -1.39
CA ARG A 81 -0.68 -6.78 -2.32
C ARG A 81 -1.65 -7.95 -2.36
N THR A 82 -1.74 -8.60 -3.52
CA THR A 82 -2.54 -9.80 -3.76
C THR A 82 -1.76 -10.81 -4.61
N GLU A 83 -1.71 -12.05 -4.17
CA GLU A 83 -1.23 -13.20 -4.96
C GLU A 83 -2.39 -13.96 -5.61
N SER A 84 -3.63 -13.51 -5.40
CA SER A 84 -4.83 -14.07 -6.01
C SER A 84 -4.87 -13.84 -7.52
N GLN A 85 -5.20 -14.89 -8.28
CA GLN A 85 -5.24 -14.85 -9.75
C GLN A 85 -6.50 -14.16 -10.28
N VAL A 86 -7.57 -14.28 -9.52
CA VAL A 86 -8.86 -13.64 -9.78
C VAL A 86 -9.32 -13.05 -8.46
N LEU A 87 -9.25 -11.73 -8.37
CA LEU A 87 -10.03 -11.04 -7.35
C LEU A 87 -11.50 -11.28 -7.70
N ASN A 88 -12.22 -12.06 -6.89
CA ASN A 88 -13.67 -12.24 -7.00
C ASN A 88 -14.43 -10.97 -6.56
N PHE A 89 -13.86 -9.79 -6.79
CA PHE A 89 -14.47 -8.50 -6.52
C PHE A 89 -15.51 -8.18 -7.59
N PRO A 90 -16.56 -7.42 -7.27
CA PRO A 90 -17.29 -6.66 -8.27
C PRO A 90 -16.29 -5.68 -8.90
N ILE A 91 -15.67 -6.05 -10.03
CA ILE A 91 -14.97 -5.10 -10.90
C ILE A 91 -16.05 -4.24 -11.54
N GLN A 92 -16.58 -3.27 -10.80
CA GLN A 92 -17.35 -2.19 -11.41
C GLN A 92 -16.33 -1.20 -11.97
N ALA A 93 -16.46 -0.93 -13.27
CA ALA A 93 -15.42 -0.34 -14.10
C ALA A 93 -14.90 1.01 -13.59
N GLY A 94 -13.72 0.99 -12.98
CA GLY A 94 -12.72 2.06 -13.05
C GLY A 94 -11.52 1.47 -13.77
N VAL A 95 -11.33 1.89 -15.02
CA VAL A 95 -10.31 1.50 -16.02
C VAL A 95 -9.32 0.40 -15.59
N VAL A 96 -9.49 -0.80 -16.18
CA VAL A 96 -8.46 -1.84 -16.20
C VAL A 96 -7.27 -1.30 -16.99
N TYR A 97 -6.20 -0.89 -16.30
CA TYR A 97 -4.91 -0.69 -16.96
C TYR A 97 -4.23 -2.05 -17.10
N PHE A 98 -4.32 -2.53 -18.33
CA PHE A 98 -3.63 -3.68 -18.89
C PHE A 98 -2.12 -3.56 -18.66
N GLN A 99 -1.51 -4.68 -18.29
CA GLN A 99 -0.06 -5.01 -18.28
C GLN A 99 0.66 -5.01 -16.93
N ALA A 100 0.08 -4.56 -15.81
CA ALA A 100 0.69 -4.81 -14.50
C ALA A 100 0.41 -6.23 -14.01
N SER A 101 1.38 -6.88 -13.37
CA SER A 101 1.15 -8.07 -12.54
C SER A 101 0.06 -7.74 -11.52
N PRO A 102 -0.91 -8.63 -11.21
CA PRO A 102 -2.01 -8.35 -10.30
C PRO A 102 -1.56 -8.21 -8.83
N MET A 103 -0.29 -7.89 -8.56
CA MET A 103 0.27 -7.93 -7.22
C MET A 103 -0.06 -6.69 -6.42
N ALA A 104 0.32 -5.49 -6.84
CA ALA A 104 -0.02 -4.27 -6.10
C ALA A 104 -1.41 -3.75 -6.52
N PHE A 105 -2.31 -3.59 -5.55
CA PHE A 105 -3.68 -3.16 -5.80
C PHE A 105 -4.05 -1.91 -5.01
N ILE A 106 -5.04 -1.17 -5.54
CA ILE A 106 -5.70 -0.05 -4.87
C ILE A 106 -7.21 -0.23 -5.04
N SER A 107 -7.97 -0.08 -3.96
CA SER A 107 -9.44 -0.16 -3.98
C SER A 107 -10.07 1.07 -3.33
N LYS A 108 -11.19 1.53 -3.90
CA LYS A 108 -12.03 2.60 -3.35
C LYS A 108 -13.40 2.05 -2.96
N PHE A 109 -13.89 2.47 -1.80
CA PHE A 109 -15.23 2.21 -1.31
C PHE A 109 -15.99 3.52 -1.09
N THR A 110 -17.31 3.48 -1.24
CA THR A 110 -18.20 4.59 -0.85
C THR A 110 -18.21 4.78 0.67
N ALA A 111 -18.71 5.93 1.13
CA ALA A 111 -19.04 6.15 2.54
C ALA A 111 -20.07 5.15 3.11
N ASN A 112 -20.84 4.48 2.23
CA ASN A 112 -21.77 3.40 2.59
C ASN A 112 -21.15 2.00 2.46
N TYR A 113 -19.82 1.95 2.34
CA TYR A 113 -19.02 0.73 2.33
C TYR A 113 -19.20 -0.19 1.11
N GLU A 114 -19.67 0.36 0.00
CA GLU A 114 -19.77 -0.34 -1.28
C GLU A 114 -18.50 -0.12 -2.09
N ILE A 115 -17.98 -1.17 -2.73
CA ILE A 115 -16.83 -1.02 -3.63
C ILE A 115 -17.21 -0.20 -4.87
N LEU A 116 -16.44 0.85 -5.15
CA LEU A 116 -16.60 1.67 -6.35
C LEU A 116 -15.72 1.18 -7.49
N TRP A 117 -14.45 0.94 -7.19
CA TRP A 117 -13.48 0.43 -8.13
C TRP A 117 -12.30 -0.23 -7.41
N SER A 118 -11.60 -1.10 -8.14
CA SER A 118 -10.28 -1.62 -7.80
C SER A 118 -9.42 -1.60 -9.04
N THR A 119 -8.13 -1.31 -8.87
CA THR A 119 -7.14 -1.29 -9.94
C THR A 119 -5.85 -1.95 -9.47
N TYR A 120 -5.04 -2.41 -10.43
CA TYR A 120 -3.67 -2.86 -10.18
C TYR A 120 -2.70 -1.81 -10.70
N TYR A 121 -1.57 -1.69 -10.03
CA TYR A 121 -0.53 -0.75 -10.42
C TYR A 121 0.85 -1.33 -10.17
N GLY A 122 1.75 -1.27 -11.14
CA GLY A 122 3.08 -1.87 -11.06
C GLY A 122 3.68 -2.18 -12.44
N GLY A 123 4.78 -2.94 -12.45
CA GLY A 123 5.34 -3.56 -13.65
C GLY A 123 4.66 -4.88 -14.00
N SER A 124 5.03 -5.50 -15.11
CA SER A 124 4.29 -6.64 -15.67
C SER A 124 4.58 -7.99 -15.02
N PHE A 125 5.63 -8.06 -14.20
CA PHE A 125 6.04 -9.28 -13.50
C PHE A 125 6.67 -8.98 -12.15
N GLY A 126 7.21 -10.01 -11.50
CA GLY A 126 7.96 -9.85 -10.25
C GLY A 126 7.07 -9.54 -9.05
N TYR A 127 7.68 -9.61 -7.87
CA TYR A 127 7.01 -9.31 -6.60
C TYR A 127 6.84 -7.81 -6.40
N GLN A 128 5.64 -7.36 -6.02
CA GLN A 128 5.31 -5.94 -5.90
C GLN A 128 4.31 -5.71 -4.77
N SER A 129 4.36 -4.54 -4.14
CA SER A 129 3.39 -4.16 -3.11
C SER A 129 3.22 -2.64 -3.06
N ALA A 130 1.97 -2.17 -2.94
CA ALA A 130 1.65 -0.80 -2.62
C ALA A 130 1.56 -0.67 -1.09
N ARG A 131 2.62 -0.16 -0.46
CA ARG A 131 2.78 -0.14 1.00
C ARG A 131 2.22 1.10 1.69
N ALA A 132 2.04 2.18 0.95
CA ALA A 132 1.60 3.46 1.48
C ALA A 132 0.55 4.10 0.58
N LEU A 133 -0.45 4.75 1.16
CA LEU A 133 -1.53 5.44 0.45
C LEU A 133 -1.96 6.71 1.19
N ARG A 134 -2.07 7.83 0.48
CA ARG A 134 -2.68 9.07 0.99
C ARG A 134 -3.60 9.69 -0.03
N VAL A 135 -4.74 10.17 0.42
CA VAL A 135 -5.74 10.83 -0.42
C VAL A 135 -5.59 12.34 -0.31
N ARG A 136 -5.46 13.03 -1.45
CA ARG A 136 -5.38 14.49 -1.45
C ARG A 136 -6.72 15.11 -1.04
N PRO A 137 -6.75 16.27 -0.37
CA PRO A 137 -7.99 16.99 -0.12
C PRO A 137 -8.68 17.42 -1.43
N GLY A 138 -10.01 17.34 -1.49
CA GLY A 138 -10.80 17.78 -2.66
C GLY A 138 -12.00 16.89 -3.02
N VAL A 139 -12.86 17.39 -3.92
CA VAL A 139 -14.13 16.74 -4.32
C VAL A 139 -13.93 15.53 -5.22
N GLU A 140 -12.81 15.49 -5.96
CA GLU A 140 -12.39 14.36 -6.78
C GLU A 140 -10.91 14.11 -6.54
N PRO A 141 -10.56 13.52 -5.38
CA PRO A 141 -9.21 13.57 -4.90
C PRO A 141 -8.30 12.64 -5.70
N ASN A 142 -7.10 13.12 -5.97
CA ASN A 142 -6.01 12.25 -6.39
C ASN A 142 -5.50 11.43 -5.20
N ILE A 143 -4.90 10.29 -5.49
CA ILE A 143 -4.41 9.32 -4.53
C ILE A 143 -2.91 9.14 -4.75
N LEU A 144 -2.10 9.48 -3.75
CA LEU A 144 -0.68 9.15 -3.72
C LEU A 144 -0.50 7.73 -3.22
N VAL A 145 0.34 6.95 -3.90
CA VAL A 145 0.64 5.56 -3.58
C VAL A 145 2.15 5.37 -3.61
N GLY A 146 2.68 4.73 -2.59
CA GLY A 146 4.09 4.35 -2.48
C GLY A 146 4.24 2.86 -2.33
N GLY A 147 5.34 2.31 -2.84
CA GLY A 147 5.62 0.90 -2.67
C GLY A 147 6.96 0.48 -3.25
N PHE A 148 7.03 -0.79 -3.62
CA PHE A 148 8.20 -1.36 -4.30
C PHE A 148 7.79 -2.36 -5.38
N THR A 149 8.69 -2.53 -6.34
CA THR A 149 8.57 -3.52 -7.41
C THR A 149 9.89 -4.20 -7.69
N ASN A 150 9.84 -5.52 -7.87
CA ASN A 150 10.95 -6.32 -8.41
C ASN A 150 10.90 -6.44 -9.94
N ALA A 151 9.90 -5.82 -10.57
CA ALA A 151 9.84 -5.67 -12.01
C ALA A 151 10.85 -4.62 -12.46
N ASP A 152 11.30 -4.72 -13.70
CA ASP A 152 12.16 -3.74 -14.35
C ASP A 152 11.41 -2.87 -15.37
N ASP A 153 10.08 -3.01 -15.39
CA ASP A 153 9.14 -2.44 -16.36
C ASP A 153 7.91 -1.78 -15.70
N LEU A 154 8.09 -1.17 -14.53
CA LEU A 154 7.07 -0.31 -13.91
C LEU A 154 6.45 0.64 -14.96
N TRP A 155 5.14 0.75 -14.95
CA TRP A 155 4.43 1.69 -15.81
C TRP A 155 4.59 3.14 -15.29
N THR A 156 5.67 3.80 -15.71
CA THR A 156 5.97 5.20 -15.35
C THR A 156 5.20 6.20 -16.22
N VAL A 157 4.73 7.30 -15.61
CA VAL A 157 3.93 8.35 -16.27
C VAL A 157 4.46 9.72 -15.86
N ASP A 158 4.78 10.57 -16.83
CA ASP A 158 5.12 11.99 -16.60
C ASP A 158 4.33 12.89 -17.56
N PRO A 159 3.22 13.49 -17.09
CA PRO A 159 2.35 14.29 -17.95
C PRO A 159 2.86 15.72 -18.15
N GLU A 160 3.74 16.21 -17.28
CA GLU A 160 4.05 17.64 -17.15
C GLU A 160 5.51 17.99 -17.48
N ASP A 161 6.40 17.00 -17.73
CA ASP A 161 7.84 17.15 -18.12
C ASP A 161 8.70 17.95 -17.12
N ASP A 162 8.07 18.44 -16.04
CA ASP A 162 8.67 19.25 -14.98
C ASP A 162 8.62 18.56 -13.62
N SER A 163 7.98 17.39 -13.52
CA SER A 163 7.92 16.59 -12.29
C SER A 163 9.23 15.81 -12.06
N TYR A 164 9.44 15.26 -10.86
CA TYR A 164 10.52 14.28 -10.71
C TYR A 164 10.13 13.00 -11.47
N PHE A 165 10.99 12.58 -12.38
CA PHE A 165 10.76 11.43 -13.23
C PHE A 165 12.03 10.60 -13.39
N ASN A 166 11.89 9.30 -13.12
CA ASN A 166 12.91 8.29 -13.29
C ASN A 166 12.26 7.01 -13.83
N GLU A 167 12.77 6.56 -14.99
CA GLU A 167 12.36 5.36 -15.71
C GLU A 167 13.37 4.20 -15.55
N SER A 168 14.29 4.28 -14.59
CA SER A 168 15.32 3.27 -14.35
C SER A 168 14.73 1.88 -14.16
N SER A 169 15.32 0.88 -14.82
CA SER A 169 14.95 -0.53 -14.72
C SER A 169 15.61 -1.25 -13.53
N SER A 170 16.38 -0.52 -12.71
CA SER A 170 16.87 -1.03 -11.43
C SER A 170 15.70 -1.17 -10.47
N ARG A 171 15.20 -2.41 -10.32
CA ARG A 171 14.19 -2.84 -9.32
C ARG A 171 14.20 -1.95 -8.09
N GLY A 172 13.04 -1.48 -7.63
CA GLY A 172 13.05 -0.61 -6.47
C GLY A 172 11.73 0.02 -6.10
N GLY A 173 11.88 1.12 -5.36
CA GLY A 173 10.78 1.86 -4.76
C GLY A 173 10.09 2.69 -5.83
N PHE A 174 8.79 2.82 -5.72
CA PHE A 174 8.02 3.68 -6.63
C PHE A 174 7.10 4.60 -5.85
N VAL A 175 6.77 5.71 -6.49
CA VAL A 175 5.64 6.55 -6.12
C VAL A 175 4.77 6.75 -7.35
N ALA A 176 3.46 6.72 -7.16
CA ALA A 176 2.46 7.00 -8.17
C ALA A 176 1.38 7.93 -7.63
N GLU A 177 0.79 8.73 -8.50
CA GLU A 177 -0.42 9.48 -8.25
C GLU A 177 -1.52 8.98 -9.19
N LEU A 178 -2.64 8.57 -8.62
CA LEU A 178 -3.83 8.13 -9.35
C LEU A 178 -4.90 9.22 -9.26
N ASN A 179 -5.71 9.38 -10.30
CA ASN A 179 -6.89 10.23 -10.23
C ASN A 179 -8.06 9.55 -9.52
N SER A 180 -9.18 10.25 -9.35
CA SER A 180 -10.37 9.81 -8.62
C SER A 180 -11.05 8.54 -9.16
N ILE A 181 -10.73 8.14 -10.41
CA ILE A 181 -11.23 6.92 -11.07
C ILE A 181 -10.20 5.77 -11.09
N GLY A 182 -9.05 5.94 -10.42
CA GLY A 182 -8.01 4.91 -10.30
C GLY A 182 -7.04 4.82 -11.47
N ALA A 183 -6.96 5.83 -12.34
CA ALA A 183 -5.98 5.88 -13.41
C ALA A 183 -4.72 6.62 -12.94
N ALA A 184 -3.53 6.03 -13.18
CA ALA A 184 -2.26 6.71 -12.91
C ALA A 184 -2.13 7.94 -13.80
N ILE A 185 -1.81 9.07 -13.17
CA ILE A 185 -1.56 10.37 -13.83
C ILE A 185 -0.12 10.84 -13.65
N TRP A 186 0.62 10.28 -12.69
CA TRP A 186 2.05 10.47 -12.54
C TRP A 186 2.64 9.24 -11.86
N SER A 187 3.85 8.83 -12.23
CA SER A 187 4.58 7.79 -11.52
C SER A 187 6.04 7.69 -11.91
N THR A 188 6.86 7.28 -10.94
CA THR A 188 8.32 7.27 -11.05
C THR A 188 8.94 6.21 -10.16
N TYR A 189 10.13 5.73 -10.54
CA TYR A 189 11.03 5.04 -9.62
C TYR A 189 11.72 6.02 -8.66
N ILE A 190 12.15 5.52 -7.51
CA ILE A 190 12.92 6.24 -6.49
C ILE A 190 14.36 5.74 -6.49
N GLY A 191 15.30 6.68 -6.65
CA GLY A 191 16.74 6.42 -6.59
C GLY A 191 17.28 5.53 -7.72
N ASP A 192 18.43 4.90 -7.49
CA ASP A 192 19.24 4.20 -8.50
C ASP A 192 19.45 2.69 -8.23
N GLY A 193 18.70 2.11 -7.30
CA GLY A 193 18.90 0.73 -6.84
C GLY A 193 17.65 0.13 -6.21
N ASN A 194 17.83 -0.87 -5.33
CA ASN A 194 16.71 -1.43 -4.57
C ASN A 194 16.30 -0.44 -3.49
N PHE A 195 15.20 0.27 -3.74
CA PHE A 195 14.52 1.09 -2.74
C PHE A 195 13.21 0.44 -2.33
N ASN A 196 12.73 0.79 -1.16
CA ASN A 196 11.36 0.53 -0.72
C ASN A 196 10.77 1.87 -0.28
N VAL A 197 9.58 2.23 -0.74
CA VAL A 197 8.78 3.28 -0.11
C VAL A 197 7.88 2.60 0.93
N LEU A 198 8.05 2.96 2.19
CA LEU A 198 7.36 2.33 3.33
C LEU A 198 6.22 3.18 3.87
N ASP A 199 6.35 4.51 3.83
CA ASP A 199 5.27 5.43 4.20
C ASP A 199 5.32 6.70 3.36
N ILE A 200 4.15 7.32 3.18
CA ILE A 200 3.95 8.62 2.54
C ILE A 200 3.09 9.44 3.47
N ASP A 201 3.39 10.73 3.62
CA ASP A 201 2.45 11.64 4.26
C ASP A 201 2.37 12.98 3.54
N LEU A 202 1.17 13.56 3.56
CA LEU A 202 0.78 14.70 2.74
C LEU A 202 0.42 15.89 3.64
N HIS A 203 0.98 17.05 3.32
CA HIS A 203 0.52 18.32 3.88
C HIS A 203 -0.61 18.91 3.04
N THR A 204 -1.52 19.66 3.68
CA THR A 204 -2.72 20.26 3.04
C THR A 204 -2.43 21.25 1.90
N ASN A 205 -1.17 21.70 1.77
CA ASN A 205 -0.71 22.56 0.67
C ASN A 205 -0.20 21.76 -0.55
N GLY A 206 -0.30 20.44 -0.53
CA GLY A 206 0.11 19.56 -1.62
C GLY A 206 1.53 19.00 -1.50
N LYS A 207 2.39 19.55 -0.64
CA LYS A 207 3.73 18.98 -0.35
C LYS A 207 3.58 17.62 0.31
N PHE A 208 4.45 16.68 -0.01
CA PHE A 208 4.43 15.36 0.60
C PHE A 208 5.84 14.85 0.84
N ALA A 209 5.99 13.97 1.81
CA ALA A 209 7.23 13.27 2.09
C ALA A 209 7.03 11.78 1.90
N ILE A 210 8.07 11.11 1.42
CA ILE A 210 8.15 9.65 1.40
C ILE A 210 9.33 9.23 2.26
N VAL A 211 9.20 8.07 2.90
CA VAL A 211 10.28 7.44 3.65
C VAL A 211 10.39 5.97 3.31
N GLY A 212 11.55 5.40 3.55
CA GLY A 212 11.69 3.96 3.49
C GLY A 212 13.12 3.48 3.68
N GLN A 213 13.47 2.43 2.96
CA GLN A 213 14.79 1.79 2.98
C GLN A 213 15.44 1.86 1.60
N ALA A 214 16.74 2.13 1.57
CA ALA A 214 17.53 2.28 0.37
C ALA A 214 18.76 1.37 0.40
N GLU A 215 18.96 0.57 -0.63
CA GLU A 215 20.24 -0.13 -0.88
C GLU A 215 21.06 0.54 -2.00
N GLY A 216 20.48 1.54 -2.67
CA GLY A 216 21.14 2.35 -3.70
C GLY A 216 21.85 3.57 -3.13
N GLN A 217 22.84 4.09 -3.87
CA GLN A 217 23.73 5.16 -3.43
C GLN A 217 23.25 6.56 -3.83
N THR A 218 22.27 6.64 -4.73
CA THR A 218 21.77 7.91 -5.25
C THR A 218 20.28 8.03 -4.96
N LEU A 219 19.92 9.02 -4.13
CA LEU A 219 18.54 9.47 -3.93
C LEU A 219 18.05 10.32 -5.12
N PRO A 220 16.73 10.54 -5.23
CA PRO A 220 16.19 11.51 -6.19
C PRO A 220 16.94 12.85 -6.15
N ILE A 221 17.37 13.29 -7.33
CA ILE A 221 18.01 14.60 -7.52
C ILE A 221 17.07 15.71 -7.03
N GLU A 222 17.58 16.72 -6.34
CA GLU A 222 16.79 17.88 -5.90
C GLU A 222 16.51 18.81 -7.09
N GLN A 223 15.23 19.08 -7.38
CA GLN A 223 14.77 19.96 -8.46
C GLN A 223 14.38 21.36 -7.97
N GLU A 224 14.28 21.54 -6.66
CA GLU A 224 14.03 22.81 -5.98
C GLU A 224 15.19 23.16 -5.03
N THR A 225 15.21 24.41 -4.57
CA THR A 225 16.16 24.84 -3.54
C THR A 225 15.62 24.49 -2.16
N ALA A 226 16.29 23.59 -1.45
CA ALA A 226 16.00 23.28 -0.05
C ALA A 226 16.23 24.47 0.89
N ASP A 227 15.73 24.38 2.13
CA ASP A 227 16.06 25.35 3.17
C ASP A 227 17.59 25.39 3.39
N PRO A 228 18.24 26.56 3.48
CA PRO A 228 19.70 26.64 3.68
C PRO A 228 20.22 25.95 4.95
N SER A 229 19.35 25.67 5.92
CA SER A 229 19.69 24.95 7.16
C SER A 229 19.54 23.43 7.04
N ALA A 230 18.99 22.93 5.94
CA ALA A 230 18.83 21.50 5.69
C ALA A 230 20.20 20.81 5.64
N GLN A 231 20.29 19.66 6.32
CA GLN A 231 21.51 18.86 6.39
C GLN A 231 21.37 17.61 5.53
N HIS A 232 22.47 17.07 5.05
CA HIS A 232 22.48 15.84 4.26
C HIS A 232 23.43 14.84 4.89
N TRP A 233 23.00 13.58 4.91
CA TRP A 233 23.81 12.42 5.24
C TRP A 233 23.96 11.54 4.01
N ASN A 234 25.15 10.99 3.85
CA ASN A 234 25.46 10.08 2.76
C ASN A 234 24.94 8.68 3.07
N TYR A 235 24.73 7.91 2.01
CA TYR A 235 24.59 6.47 2.12
C TYR A 235 25.86 5.86 2.76
N VAL A 236 25.66 5.08 3.81
CA VAL A 236 26.70 4.31 4.50
C VAL A 236 26.53 2.83 4.15
N GLY A 237 25.29 2.34 4.17
CA GLY A 237 24.95 0.95 3.96
C GLY A 237 25.35 0.06 5.13
N SER A 238 25.05 -1.23 5.00
CA SER A 238 25.23 -2.18 6.10
C SER A 238 26.52 -2.99 6.01
N LEU A 239 27.20 -3.16 7.15
CA LEU A 239 28.26 -4.14 7.32
C LEU A 239 27.72 -5.58 7.50
N ASP A 240 26.41 -5.73 7.77
CA ASP A 240 25.71 -7.00 7.86
C ASP A 240 24.82 -7.22 6.63
N GLN A 241 25.18 -8.18 5.80
CA GLN A 241 24.43 -8.50 4.58
C GLN A 241 23.02 -9.05 4.85
N ASN A 242 22.68 -9.40 6.10
CA ASN A 242 21.33 -9.85 6.46
C ASN A 242 20.35 -8.69 6.71
N THR A 243 20.87 -7.48 6.93
CA THR A 243 20.06 -6.27 7.12
C THR A 243 20.63 -5.16 6.22
N PRO A 244 20.45 -5.24 4.89
CA PRO A 244 21.02 -4.27 3.97
C PRO A 244 20.28 -2.93 4.02
N GLY A 245 21.00 -1.87 3.64
CA GLY A 245 20.44 -0.55 3.33
C GLY A 245 20.28 0.41 4.49
N ASP A 246 20.11 1.68 4.15
CA ASP A 246 19.88 2.78 5.08
C ASP A 246 18.44 3.28 4.96
N GLY A 247 17.94 3.92 6.01
CA GLY A 247 16.71 4.69 5.91
C GLY A 247 16.90 5.86 4.96
N TYR A 248 15.82 6.37 4.40
CA TYR A 248 15.86 7.64 3.66
C TYR A 248 14.56 8.41 3.80
N ILE A 249 14.64 9.70 3.47
CA ILE A 249 13.49 10.57 3.28
C ILE A 249 13.66 11.38 2.00
N VAL A 250 12.58 11.57 1.27
CA VAL A 250 12.50 12.52 0.15
C VAL A 250 11.28 13.40 0.34
N LEU A 251 11.47 14.71 0.23
CA LEU A 251 10.43 15.72 0.29
C LEU A 251 10.11 16.20 -1.13
N PHE A 252 8.82 16.30 -1.44
CA PHE A 252 8.29 16.78 -2.71
C PHE A 252 7.42 18.02 -2.53
N ASN A 253 7.37 18.88 -3.54
CA ASN A 253 6.40 19.97 -3.63
C ASN A 253 5.04 19.48 -4.17
N ALA A 254 4.08 20.40 -4.32
CA ALA A 254 2.75 20.08 -4.81
C ALA A 254 2.76 19.62 -6.28
N GLU A 255 3.75 20.08 -7.03
CA GLU A 255 3.99 19.77 -8.45
C GLU A 255 4.82 18.48 -8.64
N ARG A 256 5.10 17.73 -7.55
CA ARG A 256 5.88 16.47 -7.54
C ARG A 256 7.36 16.65 -7.89
N ARG A 257 7.90 17.84 -7.69
CA ARG A 257 9.33 18.12 -7.76
C ARG A 257 9.97 17.89 -6.41
N THR A 258 11.15 17.27 -6.42
CA THR A 258 11.94 16.99 -5.23
C THR A 258 12.51 18.27 -4.64
N ILE A 259 12.22 18.53 -3.37
CA ILE A 259 12.73 19.67 -2.60
C ILE A 259 14.04 19.33 -1.93
N TRP A 260 14.08 18.18 -1.26
CA TRP A 260 15.20 17.78 -0.42
C TRP A 260 15.17 16.27 -0.19
N SER A 261 16.35 15.65 -0.10
CA SER A 261 16.47 14.24 0.25
C SER A 261 17.69 13.96 1.11
N THR A 262 17.61 12.95 1.97
CA THR A 262 18.77 12.48 2.74
C THR A 262 18.62 11.03 3.15
N TYR A 263 19.75 10.36 3.36
CA TYR A 263 19.81 9.10 4.07
C TYR A 263 19.69 9.30 5.58
N LEU A 264 19.26 8.24 6.26
CA LEU A 264 19.09 8.10 7.70
C LEU A 264 19.64 6.71 8.07
N GLY A 265 20.93 6.63 8.40
CA GLY A 265 21.57 5.34 8.64
C GLY A 265 22.92 5.42 9.35
N GLY A 266 23.47 4.23 9.58
CA GLY A 266 24.73 3.93 10.24
C GLY A 266 25.40 2.74 9.57
N ASN A 267 26.10 1.90 10.33
CA ASN A 267 26.84 0.75 9.77
C ASN A 267 25.99 -0.54 9.69
N TYR A 268 24.70 -0.46 9.98
CA TYR A 268 23.79 -1.60 10.04
C TYR A 268 22.56 -1.32 9.18
N GLY A 269 21.64 -2.27 9.04
CA GLY A 269 20.42 -2.03 8.30
C GLY A 269 19.48 -1.10 9.05
N GLU A 270 19.14 0.03 8.44
CA GLU A 270 18.12 0.94 8.94
C GLU A 270 17.00 1.15 7.91
N SER A 271 15.82 1.47 8.42
CA SER A 271 14.66 1.86 7.64
C SER A 271 13.94 3.00 8.33
N ALA A 272 13.42 3.93 7.52
CA ALA A 272 12.47 4.93 7.99
C ALA A 272 11.05 4.44 7.67
N GLU A 273 10.36 3.93 8.69
CA GLU A 273 9.11 3.18 8.52
C GLU A 273 7.86 4.06 8.45
N ASN A 274 7.89 5.26 9.04
CA ASN A 274 6.73 6.14 9.14
C ASN A 274 7.15 7.61 9.03
N VAL A 275 6.29 8.43 8.41
CA VAL A 275 6.48 9.88 8.28
C VAL A 275 5.19 10.62 8.57
N ARG A 276 5.29 11.79 9.20
CA ARG A 276 4.15 12.70 9.36
C ARG A 276 4.56 14.13 9.05
N VAL A 277 3.88 14.76 8.10
CA VAL A 277 4.09 16.16 7.71
C VAL A 277 3.07 17.03 8.46
N ARG A 278 3.49 18.20 8.93
CA ARG A 278 2.68 19.13 9.73
C ARG A 278 2.72 20.52 9.15
#